data_AF-A4J0Q7-F1
#
_entry.id   AF-A4J0Q7-F1
#
_cell.length_a   1.000
_cell.length_b   1.000
_cell.length_c   1.000
_cell.angle_alpha   90.00
_cell.angle_beta   90.00
_cell.angle_gamma   90.00
#
_symmetry.space_group_name_H-M   'P 1'
#
loop_
_entity.id
_entity.type
_entity.pdbx_description
1 polymer ?
#
loop_
_entity_poly.entity_id
_entity_poly.type
_entity_poly.pdbx_seq_one_letter_code
_entity_poly.pdbx_strand_id
1 'polypeptide(L)'
;MINSDPSTIYTVALAATMLAAGTSWVANGWGRNFFGNRGVTYFTPLVEEMSKTLWAVVLNTPLVWTHLGFGLIEALVEIKRRSVKGILAGCTSLIVHGMLGLLTVKIYTTSNLLFALLSSYLAHASWNGAVNYYSKRTDVT
;
A
#
# COMPACT_ATOMS: atom_id res chain seq x y z
N MET A 1 -15.43 -19.67 11.88
CA MET A 1 -14.19 -19.97 11.13
C MET A 1 -14.61 -20.67 9.85
N ILE A 2 -14.45 -20.02 8.70
CA ILE A 2 -14.71 -20.69 7.41
C ILE A 2 -13.47 -21.56 7.15
N ASN A 3 -13.65 -22.89 7.12
CA ASN A 3 -12.68 -23.83 6.59
C ASN A 3 -12.63 -23.64 5.06
N SER A 4 -12.01 -22.55 4.61
CA SER A 4 -11.69 -22.35 3.20
C SER A 4 -10.36 -23.05 2.90
N ASP A 5 -10.34 -23.91 1.88
CA ASP A 5 -9.11 -24.46 1.30
C ASP A 5 -8.08 -23.33 1.09
N PRO A 6 -6.80 -23.52 1.48
CA PRO A 6 -5.72 -22.56 1.20
C PRO A 6 -5.76 -21.96 -0.21
N SER A 7 -6.11 -22.75 -1.23
CA SER A 7 -6.23 -22.27 -2.62
C SER A 7 -7.25 -21.12 -2.77
N THR A 8 -8.36 -21.19 -2.03
CA THR A 8 -9.42 -20.18 -2.03
C THR A 8 -8.93 -18.91 -1.35
N ILE A 9 -8.20 -19.01 -0.24
CA ILE A 9 -7.64 -17.86 0.47
C ILE A 9 -6.72 -17.06 -0.46
N TYR A 10 -5.80 -17.72 -1.16
CA TYR A 10 -4.88 -17.05 -2.07
C TYR A 10 -5.58 -16.43 -3.28
N THR A 11 -6.58 -17.10 -3.83
CA THR A 11 -7.37 -16.59 -4.96
C THR A 11 -8.12 -15.32 -4.59
N VAL A 12 -8.76 -15.31 -3.40
CA VAL A 12 -9.48 -14.12 -2.91
C VAL A 12 -8.51 -13.00 -2.52
N ALA A 13 -7.35 -13.32 -1.94
CA ALA A 13 -6.32 -12.34 -1.63
C ALA A 13 -5.77 -11.66 -2.89
N LEU A 14 -5.60 -12.43 -3.98
CA LEU A 14 -5.22 -11.90 -5.28
C LEU A 14 -6.30 -10.96 -5.84
N ALA A 15 -7.58 -11.35 -5.75
CA ALA A 15 -8.69 -10.49 -6.15
C ALA A 15 -8.71 -9.17 -5.36
N ALA A 16 -8.58 -9.23 -4.03
CA ALA A 16 -8.47 -8.05 -3.17
C ALA A 16 -7.27 -7.16 -3.54
N THR A 17 -6.14 -7.78 -3.87
CA THR A 17 -4.94 -7.07 -4.31
C THR A 17 -5.19 -6.31 -5.61
N MET A 18 -5.79 -6.96 -6.62
CA MET A 18 -6.07 -6.33 -7.90
C MET A 18 -7.09 -5.19 -7.75
N LEU A 19 -8.12 -5.37 -6.93
CA LEU A 19 -9.10 -4.34 -6.64
C LEU A 19 -8.46 -3.15 -5.92
N ALA A 20 -7.61 -3.41 -4.92
CA ALA A 20 -6.86 -2.38 -4.21
C ALA A 20 -5.93 -1.60 -5.16
N ALA A 21 -5.13 -2.29 -5.96
CA ALA A 21 -4.24 -1.66 -6.93
C ALA A 21 -5.01 -0.83 -7.97
N GLY A 22 -6.12 -1.36 -8.50
CA GLY A 22 -6.97 -0.67 -9.47
C GLY A 22 -7.63 0.58 -8.89
N THR A 23 -8.21 0.48 -7.71
CA THR A 23 -8.83 1.62 -7.01
C THR A 23 -7.81 2.70 -6.68
N SER A 24 -6.65 2.33 -6.12
CA SER A 24 -5.56 3.27 -5.86
C SER A 24 -5.06 3.93 -7.15
N TRP A 25 -4.86 3.17 -8.23
CA TRP A 25 -4.39 3.72 -9.49
C TRP A 25 -5.33 4.79 -10.06
N VAL A 26 -6.64 4.51 -10.08
CA VAL A 26 -7.66 5.46 -10.57
C VAL A 26 -7.71 6.70 -9.69
N ALA A 27 -7.85 6.53 -8.37
CA ALA A 27 -7.97 7.64 -7.44
C ALA A 27 -6.69 8.50 -7.39
N ASN A 28 -5.50 7.88 -7.36
CA ASN A 28 -4.22 8.60 -7.43
C ASN A 28 -4.03 9.30 -8.77
N GLY A 29 -4.52 8.70 -9.86
CA GLY A 29 -4.57 9.34 -11.18
C GLY A 29 -5.30 10.67 -11.14
N TRP A 30 -6.47 10.71 -10.51
CA TRP A 30 -7.24 11.93 -10.33
C TRP A 30 -6.56 12.90 -9.35
N GLY A 31 -6.15 12.43 -8.18
CA GLY A 31 -5.57 13.26 -7.11
C GLY A 31 -4.27 13.97 -7.49
N ARG A 32 -3.45 13.40 -8.37
CA ARG A 32 -2.19 14.01 -8.82
C ARG A 32 -2.40 15.38 -9.46
N ASN A 33 -3.51 15.59 -10.16
CA ASN A 33 -3.82 16.86 -10.82
C ASN A 33 -4.22 17.96 -9.83
N PHE A 34 -4.72 17.60 -8.65
CA PHE A 34 -5.25 18.56 -7.66
C PHE A 34 -4.25 18.91 -6.55
N PHE A 35 -3.45 17.94 -6.10
CA PHE A 35 -2.67 18.10 -4.87
C PHE A 35 -1.16 18.25 -5.09
N GLY A 36 -0.66 18.11 -6.33
CA GLY A 36 0.76 18.18 -6.65
C GLY A 36 1.61 17.25 -5.77
N ASN A 37 2.77 17.73 -5.28
CA ASN A 37 3.64 16.92 -4.41
C ASN A 37 3.02 16.58 -3.04
N ARG A 38 2.07 17.39 -2.53
CA ARG A 38 1.35 17.03 -1.29
C ARG A 38 0.44 15.82 -1.51
N GLY A 39 0.01 15.60 -2.74
CA GLY A 39 -0.75 14.41 -3.13
C GLY A 39 0.03 13.13 -2.87
N VAL A 40 1.30 13.09 -3.28
CA VAL A 40 2.17 11.92 -3.06
C VAL A 40 2.41 11.65 -1.57
N THR A 41 2.59 12.70 -0.76
CA THR A 41 2.85 12.53 0.67
C THR A 41 1.61 12.13 1.48
N TYR A 42 0.44 12.67 1.18
CA TYR A 42 -0.74 12.51 2.04
C TYR A 42 -1.91 11.81 1.35
N PHE A 43 -2.31 12.27 0.16
CA PHE A 43 -3.50 11.74 -0.50
C PHE A 43 -3.29 10.29 -0.97
N THR A 44 -2.14 10.02 -1.58
CA THR A 44 -1.79 8.71 -2.12
C THR A 44 -1.77 7.63 -1.04
N PRO A 45 -1.03 7.80 0.09
CA PRO A 45 -1.06 6.86 1.20
C PRO A 45 -2.46 6.64 1.78
N LEU A 46 -3.29 7.69 1.89
CA LEU A 46 -4.66 7.56 2.40
C LEU A 46 -5.48 6.61 1.52
N VAL A 47 -5.51 6.86 0.21
CA VAL A 47 -6.23 6.05 -0.76
C VAL A 47 -5.72 4.61 -0.74
N GLU A 48 -4.41 4.42 -0.68
CA GLU A 48 -3.79 3.09 -0.74
C GLU A 48 -4.08 2.25 0.51
N GLU A 49 -3.93 2.80 1.71
CA GLU A 49 -4.23 2.08 2.94
C GLU A 49 -5.73 1.76 3.05
N MET A 50 -6.60 2.71 2.66
CA MET A 50 -8.04 2.46 2.61
C MET A 50 -8.36 1.33 1.62
N SER A 51 -7.83 1.40 0.40
CA SER A 51 -8.15 0.42 -0.66
C SER A 51 -7.69 -0.98 -0.27
N LYS A 52 -6.45 -1.14 0.19
CA LYS A 52 -5.91 -2.44 0.61
C LYS A 52 -6.69 -3.03 1.78
N THR A 53 -6.96 -2.22 2.81
CA THR A 53 -7.61 -2.69 4.04
C THR A 53 -9.08 -3.01 3.79
N LEU A 54 -9.82 -2.11 3.12
CA LEU A 54 -11.25 -2.28 2.91
C LEU A 54 -11.54 -3.45 1.96
N TRP A 55 -10.80 -3.62 0.86
CA TRP A 55 -11.00 -4.77 -0.02
C TRP A 55 -10.67 -6.09 0.67
N ALA A 56 -9.62 -6.13 1.49
CA ALA A 56 -9.29 -7.31 2.28
C ALA A 56 -10.40 -7.66 3.28
N VAL A 57 -10.96 -6.66 3.97
CA VAL A 57 -12.06 -6.84 4.94
C VAL A 57 -13.36 -7.25 4.26
N VAL A 58 -13.76 -6.57 3.17
CA VAL A 58 -15.00 -6.86 2.42
C VAL A 58 -14.98 -8.27 1.84
N LEU A 59 -13.82 -8.70 1.32
CA LEU A 59 -13.65 -10.04 0.77
C LEU A 59 -13.25 -11.09 1.81
N ASN A 60 -13.16 -10.69 3.09
CA ASN A 60 -12.80 -11.55 4.22
C ASN A 60 -11.52 -12.37 3.94
N THR A 61 -10.46 -11.70 3.52
CA THR A 61 -9.17 -12.31 3.16
C THR A 61 -8.03 -11.70 3.98
N PRO A 62 -6.87 -12.38 4.14
CA PRO A 62 -5.83 -11.87 5.02
C PRO A 62 -5.22 -10.55 4.54
N LEU A 63 -5.31 -9.53 5.41
CA LEU A 63 -4.77 -8.18 5.21
C LEU A 63 -3.29 -8.17 4.78
N VAL A 64 -2.46 -9.02 5.39
CA VAL A 64 -1.02 -9.09 5.08
C VAL A 64 -0.79 -9.49 3.62
N TRP A 65 -1.55 -10.47 3.10
CA TRP A 65 -1.40 -10.92 1.71
C TRP A 65 -1.84 -9.85 0.72
N THR A 66 -2.93 -9.13 1.00
CA THR A 66 -3.36 -8.00 0.18
C THR A 66 -2.32 -6.87 0.16
N HIS A 67 -1.71 -6.56 1.31
CA HIS A 67 -0.68 -5.52 1.39
C HIS A 67 0.63 -5.93 0.69
N LEU A 68 1.08 -7.16 0.87
CA LEU A 68 2.24 -7.69 0.17
C LEU A 68 2.02 -7.73 -1.34
N GLY A 69 0.85 -8.20 -1.78
CA GLY A 69 0.49 -8.21 -3.19
C GLY A 69 0.49 -6.81 -3.80
N PHE A 70 -0.03 -5.82 -3.08
CA PHE A 70 -0.02 -4.42 -3.52
C PHE A 70 1.42 -3.89 -3.63
N GLY A 71 2.24 -4.12 -2.61
CA GLY A 71 3.65 -3.72 -2.63
C GLY A 71 4.47 -4.42 -3.71
N LEU A 72 4.11 -5.66 -4.08
CA LEU A 72 4.71 -6.34 -5.21
C LEU A 72 4.36 -5.66 -6.54
N ILE A 73 3.10 -5.24 -6.73
CA ILE A 73 2.70 -4.50 -7.93
C ILE A 73 3.47 -3.19 -8.02
N GLU A 74 3.57 -2.43 -6.94
CA GLU A 74 4.38 -1.22 -6.90
C GLU A 74 5.85 -1.50 -7.20
N ALA A 75 6.42 -2.55 -6.62
CA ALA A 75 7.80 -2.94 -6.88
C ALA A 75 8.04 -3.20 -8.36
N LEU A 76 7.13 -3.94 -9.01
CA LEU A 76 7.20 -4.19 -10.45
C LEU A 76 7.04 -2.91 -11.27
N VAL A 77 6.18 -1.99 -10.84
CA VAL A 77 6.01 -0.67 -11.49
C VAL A 77 7.28 0.18 -11.36
N GLU A 78 7.91 0.20 -10.18
CA GLU A 78 9.17 0.93 -9.93
C GLU A 78 10.31 0.38 -10.79
N ILE A 79 10.48 -0.94 -10.82
CA ILE A 79 11.47 -1.61 -11.66
C ILE A 79 11.17 -1.34 -13.15
N LYS A 80 9.91 -1.40 -13.58
CA LYS A 80 9.53 -1.09 -14.97
C LYS A 80 9.83 0.36 -15.33
N ARG A 81 9.61 1.31 -14.43
CA ARG A 81 9.82 2.75 -14.68
C ARG A 81 11.29 3.16 -14.64
N ARG A 82 12.08 2.54 -13.79
CA ARG A 82 13.46 2.97 -13.48
C ARG A 82 14.53 1.92 -13.81
N SER A 83 14.13 0.79 -14.40
CA SER A 83 15.01 -0.35 -14.71
C SER A 83 15.79 -0.81 -13.44
N VAL A 84 17.09 -1.06 -13.56
CA VAL A 84 17.97 -1.47 -12.46
C VAL A 84 17.94 -0.47 -11.29
N LYS A 85 17.79 0.84 -11.57
CA LYS A 85 17.68 1.87 -10.53
C LYS A 85 16.40 1.73 -9.69
N GLY A 86 15.38 1.05 -10.22
CA GLY A 86 14.11 0.79 -9.53
C GLY A 86 14.13 -0.42 -8.61
N ILE A 87 15.17 -1.27 -8.64
CA ILE A 87 15.21 -2.50 -7.82
C ILE A 87 15.17 -2.17 -6.33
N LEU A 88 16.01 -1.26 -5.86
CA LEU A 88 16.03 -0.88 -4.44
C LEU A 88 14.72 -0.23 -4.02
N ALA A 89 14.17 0.67 -4.83
CA ALA A 89 12.88 1.30 -4.57
C ALA A 89 11.75 0.27 -4.50
N GLY A 90 11.74 -0.70 -5.42
CA GLY A 90 10.75 -1.76 -5.46
C GLY A 90 10.85 -2.72 -4.28
N CYS A 91 12.05 -3.20 -3.94
CA CYS A 91 12.25 -4.01 -2.73
C CYS A 91 11.80 -3.27 -1.47
N THR A 92 12.10 -1.97 -1.40
CA THR A 92 11.69 -1.14 -0.26
C THR A 92 10.18 -0.98 -0.19
N SER A 93 9.49 -0.75 -1.31
CA SER A 93 8.02 -0.71 -1.37
C SER A 93 7.41 -2.02 -0.87
N LEU A 94 7.88 -3.18 -1.36
CA LEU A 94 7.39 -4.49 -0.92
C LEU A 94 7.56 -4.68 0.60
N ILE A 95 8.73 -4.34 1.16
CA ILE A 95 9.00 -4.46 2.60
C ILE A 95 8.10 -3.53 3.40
N VAL A 96 8.02 -2.25 3.02
CA VAL A 96 7.25 -1.24 3.74
C VAL A 96 5.76 -1.59 3.73
N HIS A 97 5.19 -2.00 2.60
CA HIS A 97 3.80 -2.44 2.56
C HIS A 97 3.56 -3.70 3.37
N GLY A 98 4.49 -4.67 3.36
CA GLY A 98 4.43 -5.83 4.25
C GLY A 98 4.36 -5.42 5.73
N MET A 99 5.24 -4.51 6.15
CA MET A 99 5.24 -3.96 7.52
C MET A 99 3.94 -3.21 7.85
N LEU A 100 3.41 -2.42 6.92
CA LEU A 100 2.12 -1.73 7.08
C LEU A 100 0.96 -2.74 7.18
N GLY A 101 1.02 -3.86 6.46
CA GLY A 101 0.06 -4.96 6.59
C GLY A 101 0.08 -5.59 7.98
N LEU A 102 1.27 -5.88 8.50
CA LEU A 102 1.45 -6.39 9.86
C LEU A 102 0.95 -5.38 10.92
N LEU A 103 1.26 -4.10 10.74
CA LEU A 103 0.76 -3.02 11.61
C LEU A 103 -0.78 -2.96 11.60
N THR A 104 -1.37 -3.01 10.40
CA THR A 104 -2.83 -2.97 10.21
C THR A 104 -3.49 -4.15 10.90
N VAL A 105 -2.97 -5.37 10.72
CA VAL A 105 -3.50 -6.57 11.42
C VAL A 105 -3.37 -6.41 12.92
N LYS A 106 -2.20 -6.03 13.44
CA LYS A 106 -1.96 -5.90 14.88
C LYS A 106 -2.95 -4.93 15.53
N ILE A 107 -3.22 -3.79 14.90
CA ILE A 107 -4.14 -2.80 15.45
C ILE A 107 -5.59 -3.22 15.23
N TYR A 108 -5.92 -3.81 14.08
CA TYR A 108 -7.28 -4.26 13.80
C TYR A 108 -7.74 -5.35 14.78
N THR A 109 -6.84 -6.26 15.18
CA THR A 109 -7.17 -7.34 16.13
C THR A 109 -7.17 -6.90 17.60
N THR A 110 -6.54 -5.77 17.94
CA THR A 110 -6.46 -5.26 19.32
C THR A 110 -7.34 -4.05 19.58
N SER A 111 -7.89 -3.44 18.54
CA SER A 111 -8.69 -2.22 18.61
C SER A 111 -9.86 -2.28 17.62
N ASN A 112 -9.87 -1.44 16.58
CA ASN A 112 -10.90 -1.45 15.54
C ASN A 112 -10.32 -1.01 14.18
N LEU A 113 -11.16 -1.13 13.14
CA LEU A 113 -10.79 -0.82 11.75
C LEU A 113 -10.35 0.63 11.56
N LEU A 114 -11.01 1.58 12.25
CA LEU A 114 -10.67 2.99 12.13
C LEU A 114 -9.27 3.28 12.65
N PHE A 115 -8.92 2.76 13.83
CA PHE A 115 -7.56 2.92 14.37
C PHE A 115 -6.51 2.23 13.50
N ALA A 116 -6.83 1.05 12.96
CA ALA A 116 -5.93 0.34 12.05
C ALA A 116 -5.63 1.18 10.78
N LEU A 117 -6.67 1.73 10.15
CA LEU A 117 -6.55 2.61 8.99
C LEU A 117 -5.79 3.89 9.31
N LEU A 118 -6.11 4.57 10.42
CA LEU A 118 -5.43 5.80 10.80
C LEU A 118 -3.94 5.57 11.06
N SER A 119 -3.59 4.50 11.78
CA SER A 119 -2.19 4.20 12.09
C SER A 119 -1.39 3.78 10.87
N SER A 120 -1.94 2.91 9.99
CA SER A 120 -1.24 2.53 8.76
C SER A 120 -1.11 3.72 7.81
N TYR A 121 -2.15 4.55 7.69
CA TYR A 121 -2.12 5.78 6.89
C TYR A 121 -1.02 6.73 7.38
N LEU A 122 -0.99 7.05 8.68
CA LEU A 122 0.00 7.98 9.23
C LEU A 122 1.43 7.45 9.07
N ALA A 123 1.64 6.14 9.29
CA ALA A 123 2.94 5.51 9.08
C ALA A 123 3.37 5.59 7.61
N HIS A 124 2.46 5.31 6.68
CA HIS A 124 2.74 5.36 5.25
C HIS A 124 2.96 6.79 4.73
N ALA A 125 2.13 7.75 5.16
CA ALA A 125 2.33 9.16 4.84
C ALA A 125 3.66 9.69 5.38
N SER A 126 4.06 9.24 6.58
CA SER A 126 5.38 9.57 7.15
C SER A 126 6.53 9.01 6.30
N TRP A 127 6.40 7.75 5.84
CA TRP A 127 7.36 7.14 4.92
C TRP A 127 7.49 7.92 3.61
N ASN A 128 6.38 8.23 2.94
CA ASN A 128 6.41 9.03 1.70
C ASN A 128 6.96 10.44 1.94
N GLY A 129 6.65 11.04 3.10
CA GLY A 129 7.25 12.30 3.53
C GLY A 129 8.76 12.23 3.62
N ALA A 130 9.30 11.18 4.24
CA ALA A 130 10.74 10.96 4.34
C ALA A 130 11.37 10.76 2.95
N VAL A 131 10.81 9.87 2.11
CA VAL A 131 11.31 9.64 0.74
C VAL A 131 11.33 10.94 -0.06
N ASN A 132 10.22 11.69 -0.08
CA ASN A 132 10.14 12.96 -0.80
C ASN A 132 11.14 14.00 -0.28
N TYR A 133 11.41 14.02 1.02
CA TYR A 133 12.40 14.90 1.62
C TYR A 133 13.83 14.55 1.19
N TYR A 134 14.19 13.27 1.24
CA TYR A 134 15.54 12.82 0.85
C TYR A 134 15.79 12.91 -0.65
N SER A 135 14.79 12.60 -1.50
CA SER A 135 14.94 12.71 -2.96
C SER A 135 15.21 14.15 -3.40
N LYS A 136 14.57 15.15 -2.78
CA LYS A 136 14.84 16.57 -3.10
C LYS A 136 16.25 17.01 -2.72
N ARG A 137 16.91 16.37 -1.75
CA ARG A 137 18.28 16.73 -1.34
C ARG A 137 19.33 16.24 -2.33
N THR A 138 19.09 15.09 -2.97
CA THR A 138 20.02 14.53 -3.95
C THR A 138 20.02 15.24 -5.29
N ASP A 139 18.98 16.04 -5.58
CA ASP A 139 18.89 16.83 -6.82
C ASP A 139 19.64 18.19 -6.74
N VAL A 140 20.13 18.58 -5.56
CA VAL A 140 20.81 19.89 -5.32
C VAL A 140 22.34 19.74 -5.17
N THR A 141 22.86 18.52 -5.34
CA THR A 141 24.29 18.18 -5.28
C THR A 141 24.79 17.71 -6.63
#